data_AF-A0AAC8QTF5-F1
#
_entry.id   AF-A0AAC8QTF5-F1
#
_cell.length_a   1.000
_cell.length_b   1.000
_cell.length_c   1.000
_cell.angle_alpha   90.00
_cell.angle_beta   90.00
_cell.angle_gamma   90.00
#
_symmetry.space_group_name_H-M   'P 1'
#
loop_
_entity.id
_entity.type
_entity.pdbx_description
1 polymer ?
#
loop_
_entity_poly.entity_id
_entity_poly.type
_entity_poly.pdbx_seq_one_letter_code
_entity_poly.pdbx_strand_id
1 'polypeptide(L)'
;MAGTNDVILLSQYSGNPNIGIQLKYIDNYSTNKIIVKNGTAFRVLQNAGTHETLNFNSSYYYKGGGSPVSGGPVKANAEFIFTYP
;
A
#
# COMPACT_ATOMS: atom_id res chain seq x y z
N MET A 1 12.38 -10.25 -1.42
CA MET A 1 12.77 -9.16 -0.49
C MET A 1 11.81 -9.22 0.68
N ALA A 2 12.31 -9.16 1.91
CA ALA A 2 11.46 -8.97 3.09
C ALA A 2 10.98 -7.52 3.09
N GLY A 3 9.71 -7.31 3.42
CA GLY A 3 9.15 -5.96 3.54
C GLY A 3 8.76 -5.72 4.98
N THR A 4 8.80 -4.46 5.38
CA THR A 4 8.57 -4.02 6.75
C THR A 4 7.09 -3.67 6.96
N ASN A 5 6.62 -3.67 8.22
CA ASN A 5 5.20 -3.44 8.56
C ASN A 5 4.70 -2.04 8.17
N ASP A 6 5.60 -1.07 7.99
CA ASP A 6 5.28 0.26 7.46
C ASP A 6 5.00 0.23 5.95
N VAL A 7 5.48 -0.76 5.22
CA VAL A 7 5.31 -0.87 3.75
C VAL A 7 4.17 -1.84 3.37
N ILE A 8 3.75 -2.68 4.31
CA ILE A 8 2.81 -3.78 4.07
C ILE A 8 1.64 -3.68 5.03
N LEU A 9 0.43 -3.66 4.45
CA LEU A 9 -0.79 -3.85 5.21
C LEU A 9 -0.93 -5.35 5.56
N LEU A 10 -0.68 -5.69 6.82
CA LEU A 10 -0.77 -7.07 7.30
C LEU A 10 -2.22 -7.59 7.19
N SER A 11 -2.35 -8.89 6.88
CA SER A 11 -3.65 -9.55 6.86
C SER A 11 -4.32 -9.52 8.24
N GLN A 12 -5.61 -9.19 8.27
CA GLN A 12 -6.49 -9.30 9.43
C GLN A 12 -6.95 -10.74 9.69
N TYR A 13 -6.81 -11.62 8.71
CA TYR A 13 -7.14 -13.03 8.86
C TYR A 13 -5.94 -13.85 9.35
N SER A 14 -6.22 -14.80 10.25
CA SER A 14 -5.26 -15.81 10.69
C SER A 14 -4.93 -16.80 9.57
N GLY A 15 -3.76 -17.43 9.65
CA GLY A 15 -3.30 -18.45 8.71
C GLY A 15 -2.20 -17.98 7.77
N ASN A 16 -2.11 -16.67 7.50
CA ASN A 16 -1.05 -16.10 6.65
C ASN A 16 -0.40 -14.85 7.28
N PRO A 17 0.31 -14.99 8.41
CA PRO A 17 0.89 -13.84 9.12
C PRO A 17 2.01 -13.13 8.34
N ASN A 18 2.56 -13.78 7.30
CA ASN A 18 3.67 -13.26 6.51
C ASN A 18 3.26 -12.70 5.14
N ILE A 19 1.97 -12.76 4.80
CA ILE A 19 1.42 -12.17 3.58
C ILE A 19 0.60 -10.96 3.95
N GLY A 20 0.79 -9.89 3.20
CA GLY A 20 -0.04 -8.70 3.27
C GLY A 20 -0.24 -8.08 1.91
N ILE A 21 -0.77 -6.86 1.91
CA ILE A 21 -1.02 -6.08 0.70
C ILE A 21 -0.07 -4.88 0.70
N GLN A 22 0.71 -4.73 -0.37
CA GLN A 22 1.46 -3.51 -0.65
C GLN A 22 0.65 -2.64 -1.60
N LEU A 23 0.61 -1.34 -1.32
CA LEU A 23 0.02 -0.34 -2.18
C LEU A 23 1.11 0.47 -2.88
N LYS A 24 0.88 0.78 -4.15
CA LYS A 24 1.74 1.62 -4.97
C LYS A 24 0.90 2.70 -5.64
N TYR A 25 1.14 3.95 -5.26
CA TYR A 25 0.53 5.10 -5.92
C TYR A 25 1.16 5.29 -7.31
N ILE A 26 0.31 5.48 -8.30
CA ILE A 26 0.67 5.79 -9.68
C ILE A 26 0.30 7.24 -9.91
N ASP A 27 1.32 8.08 -10.06
CA ASP A 27 1.12 9.49 -10.36
C ASP A 27 0.59 9.65 -11.79
N ASN A 28 -0.51 10.36 -11.98
CA ASN A 28 -1.10 10.59 -13.30
C ASN A 28 -0.24 11.48 -14.18
N TYR A 29 0.59 12.32 -13.57
CA TYR A 29 1.35 13.36 -14.24
C TYR A 29 2.83 12.99 -14.40
N SER A 30 3.22 11.80 -13.95
CA SER A 30 4.60 11.34 -13.95
C SER A 30 4.67 9.84 -14.21
N THR A 31 5.82 9.35 -14.64
CA THR A 31 6.13 7.92 -14.62
C THR A 31 6.51 7.42 -13.21
N ASN A 32 6.56 8.32 -12.24
CA ASN A 32 6.88 8.02 -10.85
C ASN A 32 5.82 7.13 -10.21
N LYS A 33 6.32 6.13 -9.48
CA LYS A 33 5.50 5.22 -8.69
C LYS A 33 5.99 5.24 -7.26
N ILE A 34 5.10 5.52 -6.32
CA ILE A 34 5.45 5.66 -4.91
C ILE A 34 4.92 4.45 -4.17
N ILE A 35 5.81 3.72 -3.49
CA ILE A 35 5.38 2.69 -2.53
C ILE A 35 4.77 3.43 -1.34
N VAL A 36 3.51 3.15 -1.05
CA VAL A 36 2.81 3.77 0.08
C VAL A 36 3.36 3.18 1.36
N LYS A 37 3.89 4.05 2.23
CA LYS A 37 4.38 3.69 3.56
C LYS A 37 3.48 4.32 4.62
N ASN A 38 3.07 3.53 5.59
CA ASN A 38 2.28 3.98 6.72
C ASN A 38 3.00 5.13 7.46
N GLY A 39 2.25 6.16 7.83
CA GLY A 39 2.76 7.35 8.50
C GLY A 39 3.63 8.27 7.63
N THR A 40 3.87 7.94 6.35
CA THR A 40 4.68 8.77 5.45
C THR A 40 3.78 9.56 4.51
N ALA A 41 3.71 10.87 4.70
CA ALA A 41 3.01 11.76 3.78
C ALA A 41 3.75 11.89 2.44
N PHE A 42 3.01 11.99 1.34
CA PHE A 42 3.53 12.31 0.02
C PHE A 42 2.53 13.16 -0.74
N ARG A 43 3.03 13.96 -1.70
CA ARG A 43 2.18 14.85 -2.49
C ARG A 43 1.38 14.04 -3.51
N VAL A 44 0.05 14.20 -3.49
CA VAL A 44 -0.88 13.55 -4.43
C VAL A 44 -1.49 14.50 -5.45
N LEU A 45 -1.60 15.79 -5.12
CA LEU A 45 -2.14 16.83 -6.03
C LEU A 45 -1.00 17.52 -6.78
N GLN A 46 -1.10 17.56 -8.11
CA GLN A 46 -0.15 18.28 -8.97
C GLN A 46 -0.82 19.26 -9.94
N ASN A 47 -2.15 19.29 -9.99
CA ASN A 47 -2.91 20.20 -10.84
C ASN A 47 -4.05 20.86 -10.04
N ALA A 48 -4.38 22.10 -10.39
CA ALA A 48 -5.45 22.89 -9.79
C ALA A 48 -6.83 22.60 -10.45
N GLY A 49 -7.12 21.31 -10.67
CA GLY A 49 -8.41 20.86 -11.18
C GLY A 49 -9.49 20.84 -10.10
N THR A 50 -10.76 20.86 -10.50
CA THR A 50 -11.89 20.68 -9.57
C THR A 50 -12.00 19.25 -9.05
N HIS A 51 -11.40 18.29 -9.76
CA HIS A 51 -11.39 16.87 -9.39
C HIS A 51 -10.03 16.27 -9.77
N GLU A 52 -9.52 15.36 -8.94
CA GLU A 52 -8.32 14.56 -9.19
C GLU A 52 -8.63 13.09 -8.91
N THR A 53 -8.27 12.21 -9.83
CA THR A 53 -8.42 10.75 -9.64
C THR A 53 -7.12 10.17 -9.12
N LEU A 54 -7.11 9.59 -7.93
CA LEU A 54 -5.91 8.95 -7.39
C LEU A 54 -5.84 7.48 -7.77
N ASN A 55 -4.76 7.07 -8.44
CA ASN A 55 -4.57 5.70 -8.91
C ASN A 55 -3.63 4.91 -8.01
N PHE A 56 -4.07 3.74 -7.54
CA PHE A 56 -3.28 2.85 -6.70
C PHE A 56 -3.32 1.43 -7.24
N ASN A 57 -2.14 0.83 -7.38
CA ASN A 57 -2.01 -0.60 -7.62
C ASN A 57 -1.83 -1.33 -6.29
N SER A 58 -2.58 -2.41 -6.09
CA SER A 58 -2.42 -3.32 -4.97
C SER A 58 -1.77 -4.63 -5.40
N SER A 59 -0.86 -5.16 -4.59
CA SER A 59 -0.23 -6.45 -4.82
C SER A 59 -0.02 -7.21 -3.52
N TYR A 60 -0.13 -8.53 -3.56
CA TYR A 60 0.31 -9.37 -2.44
C TYR A 60 1.81 -9.21 -2.23
N TYR A 61 2.23 -9.12 -0.97
CA TYR A 61 3.63 -8.99 -0.60
C TYR A 61 3.97 -9.96 0.53
N TYR A 62 5.06 -10.71 0.35
CA TYR A 62 5.62 -11.59 1.37
C TYR A 62 6.63 -10.82 2.24
N LYS A 63 6.30 -10.61 3.51
CA LYS A 63 7.13 -9.81 4.42
C LYS A 63 8.43 -10.51 4.85
N GLY A 64 8.59 -11.81 4.57
CA GLY A 64 9.71 -12.63 5.07
C GLY A 64 9.39 -13.26 6.44
N GLY A 65 10.40 -13.86 7.09
CA GLY A 65 10.25 -14.42 8.44
C GLY A 65 10.27 -15.96 8.53
N GLY A 66 10.60 -16.66 7.43
CA GLY A 66 10.95 -18.08 7.46
C GLY A 66 9.79 -19.07 7.55
N SER A 67 8.56 -18.64 7.83
CA SER A 67 7.38 -19.53 7.73
C SER A 67 6.90 -19.66 6.29
N PRO A 68 6.53 -20.87 5.84
CA PRO A 68 6.01 -21.08 4.48
C PRO A 68 4.74 -20.27 4.23
N VAL A 69 4.59 -19.79 3.00
CA VAL A 69 3.35 -19.15 2.54
C VAL A 69 2.30 -20.25 2.37
N SER A 70 1.12 -20.06 2.97
CA SER A 70 0.01 -20.99 2.86
C SER A 70 -1.16 -20.40 2.07
N GLY A 71 -1.97 -21.24 1.44
CA GLY A 71 -3.18 -20.80 0.78
C GLY A 71 -4.22 -20.32 1.80
N GLY A 72 -4.95 -19.25 1.50
CA GLY A 72 -6.01 -18.76 2.38
C GLY A 72 -6.45 -17.33 2.04
N PRO A 73 -7.56 -16.86 2.65
CA PRO A 73 -8.04 -15.52 2.42
C PRO A 73 -7.07 -14.48 3.02
N VAL A 74 -6.96 -13.34 2.35
CA VAL A 74 -6.18 -12.18 2.80
C VAL A 74 -7.10 -10.96 2.77
N LYS A 75 -7.15 -10.23 3.88
CA LYS A 75 -7.91 -8.98 4.00
C LYS A 75 -7.07 -7.97 4.77
N ALA A 76 -6.99 -6.75 4.26
CA ALA A 76 -6.38 -5.64 4.99
C ALA A 76 -7.18 -4.36 4.73
N ASN A 77 -7.16 -3.46 5.70
CA ASN A 77 -7.78 -2.15 5.60
C ASN A 77 -6.69 -1.07 5.68
N ALA A 78 -6.90 0.04 4.98
CA ALA A 78 -6.07 1.23 5.07
C ALA A 78 -6.97 2.46 5.23
N GLU A 79 -6.49 3.44 5.98
CA GLU A 79 -7.09 4.76 6.07
C GLU A 79 -6.21 5.76 5.33
N PHE A 80 -6.82 6.65 4.55
CA PHE A 80 -6.13 7.73 3.86
C PHE A 80 -6.56 9.05 4.48
N ILE A 81 -5.59 9.84 4.92
CA ILE A 81 -5.79 11.18 5.45
C ILE A 81 -5.25 12.18 4.43
N PHE A 82 -6.11 13.06 3.95
CA PHE A 82 -5.76 14.13 3.02
C PHE A 82 -5.69 15.45 3.79
N THR A 83 -4.53 16.10 3.73
CA THR A 83 -4.34 17.44 4.28
C THR A 83 -4.19 18.43 3.14
N TYR A 84 -5.02 19.46 3.15
CA TYR A 84 -4.95 20.59 2.23
C TYR A 84 -4.20 21.74 2.94
N PRO A 85 -3.32 22.47 2.24
CA PRO A 85 -2.76 23.71 2.76
C PRO A 85 -3.84 24.79 2.93
#